data_AF-A0A1H8NYF0-F1
#
_entry.id   AF-A0A1H8NYF0-F1
#
_cell.length_a   1.000
_cell.length_b   1.000
_cell.length_c   1.000
_cell.angle_alpha   90.00
_cell.angle_beta   90.00
_cell.angle_gamma   90.00
#
_symmetry.space_group_name_H-M   'P 1'
#
loop_
_entity.id
_entity.type
_entity.pdbx_description
1 polymer ?
#
loop_
_entity_poly.entity_id
_entity_poly.type
_entity_poly.pdbx_seq_one_letter_code
_entity_poly.pdbx_strand_id
1 'polypeptide(L)'
;MTVYKTALQRGPIMYCAEWKDNGGTVSNLAIPANATFKPVVEPGLLNGVTVLKGQILSETKGEAAKKVELTAIPYYSWANRGKGEMTVWFPEVNAATK
;
A
#
# COMPACT_ATOMS: atom_id res chain seq x y z
N MET A 1 13.20 1.90 -21.09
CA MET A 1 12.45 2.41 -19.93
C MET A 1 12.08 1.22 -19.08
N THR A 2 12.70 1.04 -17.92
CA THR A 2 12.36 -0.08 -17.04
C THR A 2 11.31 0.39 -16.04
N VAL A 3 10.17 -0.28 -15.97
CA VAL A 3 9.10 0.00 -15.02
C VAL A 3 9.13 -1.12 -13.99
N TYR A 4 9.67 -0.84 -12.80
CA TYR A 4 9.65 -1.78 -11.70
C TYR A 4 8.40 -1.56 -10.86
N LYS A 5 7.68 -2.64 -10.58
CA LYS A 5 6.57 -2.65 -9.64
C LYS A 5 6.79 -3.75 -8.62
N THR A 6 6.38 -3.46 -7.39
CA THR A 6 6.51 -4.36 -6.24
C THR A 6 5.12 -4.62 -5.67
N ALA A 7 4.86 -5.88 -5.32
CA ALA A 7 3.65 -6.32 -4.66
C ALA A 7 4.00 -6.88 -3.27
N LEU A 8 3.09 -6.72 -2.32
CA LEU A 8 3.29 -7.17 -0.95
C LEU A 8 2.65 -8.55 -0.74
N GLN A 9 3.40 -9.43 -0.08
CA GLN A 9 2.96 -10.78 0.27
C GLN A 9 3.37 -11.11 1.70
N ARG A 10 2.52 -11.86 2.41
CA ARG A 10 2.87 -12.52 3.68
C ARG A 10 2.29 -13.93 3.70
N GLY A 11 3.17 -14.93 3.78
CA GLY A 11 2.76 -16.33 3.62
C GLY A 11 2.13 -16.53 2.23
N PRO A 12 0.96 -17.19 2.12
CA PRO A 12 0.30 -17.41 0.83
C PRO A 12 -0.55 -16.23 0.36
N ILE A 13 -0.63 -15.14 1.12
CA ILE A 13 -1.60 -14.07 0.91
C ILE A 13 -0.95 -12.86 0.26
N MET A 14 -1.50 -12.45 -0.89
CA MET A 14 -1.20 -11.17 -1.54
C MET A 14 -1.98 -10.03 -0.87
N TYR A 15 -1.37 -8.85 -0.83
CA TYR A 15 -1.94 -7.65 -0.21
C TYR A 15 -2.17 -6.55 -1.25
N CYS A 16 -3.11 -5.65 -0.96
CA CYS A 16 -3.40 -4.46 -1.75
C CYS A 16 -3.61 -3.23 -0.86
N ALA A 17 -3.39 -2.03 -1.41
CA ALA A 17 -3.89 -0.80 -0.81
C ALA A 17 -5.33 -0.55 -1.30
N GLU A 18 -6.26 -0.31 -0.38
CA GLU A 18 -7.61 0.16 -0.68
C GLU A 18 -7.73 1.64 -0.27
N TRP A 19 -8.44 2.43 -1.08
CA TRP A 19 -8.68 3.86 -0.87
C TRP A 19 -9.08 4.22 0.57
N LYS A 20 -9.91 3.38 1.18
CA LYS A 20 -10.55 3.63 2.48
C LYS A 20 -9.55 3.69 3.64
N ASP A 21 -8.41 3.01 3.52
CA ASP A 21 -7.38 2.98 4.55
C ASP A 21 -6.18 3.89 4.24
N ASN A 22 -6.17 4.52 3.06
CA ASN A 22 -4.98 5.17 2.50
C ASN A 22 -5.26 6.57 1.91
N GLY A 23 -6.25 7.29 2.46
CA GLY A 23 -6.51 8.68 2.09
C GLY A 23 -7.19 8.89 0.74
N GLY A 24 -7.86 7.88 0.19
CA GLY A 24 -8.74 8.00 -0.98
C GLY A 24 -8.08 7.70 -2.33
N THR A 25 -6.85 8.14 -2.57
CA THR A 25 -6.11 7.87 -3.81
C THR A 25 -4.95 6.94 -3.51
N VAL A 26 -4.89 5.80 -4.18
CA VAL A 26 -3.81 4.81 -4.00
C VAL A 26 -2.92 4.67 -5.22
N SER A 27 -3.36 5.19 -6.36
CA SER A 27 -2.59 5.23 -7.61
C SER A 27 -1.34 6.11 -7.54
N ASN A 28 -1.25 6.99 -6.54
CA ASN A 28 -0.11 7.88 -6.28
C ASN A 28 0.87 7.31 -5.24
N LEU A 29 0.66 6.09 -4.74
CA LEU A 29 1.51 5.48 -3.73
C LEU A 29 2.67 4.72 -4.38
N ALA A 30 3.88 4.95 -3.88
CA ALA A 30 5.12 4.32 -4.34
C ALA A 30 5.91 3.71 -3.17
N ILE A 31 6.50 2.53 -3.38
CA ILE A 31 7.26 1.80 -2.37
C ILE A 31 8.75 2.06 -2.54
N PRO A 32 9.44 2.66 -1.53
CA PRO A 32 10.90 2.68 -1.51
C PRO A 32 11.48 1.26 -1.51
N ALA A 33 12.56 1.03 -2.26
CA ALA A 33 13.22 -0.28 -2.36
C ALA A 33 13.67 -0.88 -1.00
N ASN A 34 13.87 -0.03 0.01
CA ASN A 34 14.24 -0.43 1.38
C ASN A 34 13.08 -0.30 2.39
N ALA A 35 11.85 -0.15 1.93
CA ALA A 35 10.69 -0.05 2.80
C ALA A 35 10.53 -1.32 3.64
N THR A 36 10.14 -1.13 4.90
CA THR A 36 9.86 -2.24 5.82
C THR A 36 8.38 -2.22 6.19
N PHE A 37 7.80 -3.40 6.32
CA PHE A 37 6.39 -3.58 6.65
C PHE A 37 6.24 -4.42 7.90
N LYS A 38 5.32 -4.02 8.77
CA LYS A 38 4.97 -4.74 10.00
C LYS A 38 3.59 -5.35 9.87
N PRO A 39 3.42 -6.65 10.18
CA PRO A 39 2.10 -7.24 10.28
C PRO A 39 1.40 -6.78 11.55
N VAL A 40 0.14 -6.38 11.44
CA VAL A 40 -0.72 -5.97 12.56
C VAL A 40 -2.05 -6.73 12.46
N VAL A 41 -2.46 -7.41 13.52
CA VAL A 41 -3.76 -8.09 13.58
C VAL A 41 -4.84 -7.05 13.90
N GLU A 42 -5.85 -6.97 13.04
CA GLU A 42 -6.98 -6.05 13.14
C GLU A 42 -8.28 -6.87 13.26
N PRO A 43 -8.69 -7.28 14.47
CA PRO A 43 -9.82 -8.21 14.67
C PRO A 43 -11.18 -7.59 14.29
N GLY A 44 -11.32 -6.26 14.40
CA GLY A 44 -12.54 -5.53 14.04
C GLY A 44 -12.63 -5.14 12.56
N LEU A 45 -11.61 -5.44 11.76
CA LEU A 45 -11.54 -5.06 10.35
C LEU A 45 -11.78 -6.29 9.47
N LEU A 46 -12.74 -6.21 8.55
CA LEU A 46 -12.94 -7.21 7.49
C LEU A 46 -13.02 -8.66 8.02
N ASN A 47 -13.80 -8.87 9.09
CA ASN A 47 -13.96 -10.15 9.80
C ASN A 47 -12.67 -10.70 10.43
N GLY A 48 -11.72 -9.82 10.76
CA GLY A 48 -10.46 -10.16 11.40
C GLY A 48 -9.39 -10.50 10.37
N VAL A 49 -8.57 -9.52 10.04
CA VAL A 49 -7.45 -9.69 9.11
C VAL A 49 -6.12 -9.31 9.75
N THR A 50 -5.02 -9.82 9.21
CA THR A 50 -3.72 -9.18 9.41
C THR A 50 -3.54 -8.16 8.30
N VAL A 51 -3.20 -6.92 8.64
CA VAL A 51 -2.78 -5.88 7.69
C VAL A 51 -1.26 -5.74 7.69
N LEU A 52 -0.69 -5.20 6.61
CA LEU A 52 0.70 -4.76 6.57
C LEU A 52 0.76 -3.23 6.66
N LYS A 53 1.46 -2.71 7.66
CA LYS A 53 1.70 -1.26 7.81
C LYS A 53 3.16 -0.90 7.55
N GLY A 54 3.40 0.21 6.89
CA GLY A 54 4.76 0.67 6.56
C GLY A 54 4.80 2.11 6.06
N GLN A 55 5.95 2.76 6.18
CA GLN A 55 6.16 4.10 5.66
C GLN A 55 6.55 4.04 4.19
N ILE A 56 5.79 4.73 3.34
CA ILE A 56 5.99 4.78 1.89
C ILE A 56 5.93 6.23 1.38
N LEU A 57 5.97 6.42 0.06
CA LEU A 57 5.80 7.74 -0.55
C LEU A 57 4.44 7.88 -1.23
N SER A 58 3.88 9.09 -1.16
CA SER A 58 2.77 9.54 -1.99
C SER A 58 3.27 10.64 -2.91
N GLU A 59 3.10 10.45 -4.22
CA GLU A 59 3.59 11.33 -5.27
C GLU A 59 2.44 11.87 -6.11
N THR A 60 2.07 13.13 -5.85
CA THR A 60 1.09 13.84 -6.67
C THR A 60 1.81 14.73 -7.66
N LYS A 61 1.41 14.71 -8.92
CA LYS A 61 2.05 15.49 -9.98
C LYS A 61 2.04 16.98 -9.63
N GLY A 62 3.23 17.59 -9.63
CA GLY A 62 3.40 19.01 -9.29
C GLY A 62 3.62 19.28 -7.80
N GLU A 63 3.65 18.25 -6.95
CA GLU A 63 3.97 18.36 -5.54
C GLU A 63 5.25 17.58 -5.20
N ALA A 64 5.91 17.97 -4.11
CA ALA A 64 6.99 17.17 -3.54
C ALA A 64 6.42 15.86 -2.97
N ALA A 65 7.17 14.76 -3.14
CA ALA A 65 6.82 13.46 -2.57
C ALA A 65 6.69 13.57 -1.04
N LYS A 66 5.61 13.00 -0.49
CA LYS A 66 5.32 13.03 0.95
C LYS A 66 5.44 11.62 1.53
N LYS A 67 6.01 11.51 2.72
CA LYS A 67 5.97 10.25 3.48
C LYS A 67 4.58 10.05 4.05
N VAL A 68 4.02 8.87 3.83
CA VAL A 68 2.70 8.47 4.34
C VAL A 68 2.78 7.06 4.92
N GLU A 69 1.89 6.75 5.85
CA GLU A 69 1.72 5.38 6.32
C GLU A 69 0.77 4.63 5.36
N LEU A 70 1.25 3.51 4.83
CA LEU A 70 0.44 2.54 4.11
C LEU A 70 -0.27 1.62 5.10
N THR A 71 -1.56 1.36 4.88
CA THR A 71 -2.26 0.18 5.41
C THR A 71 -2.68 -0.71 4.25
N ALA A 72 -2.02 -1.84 4.08
CA ALA A 72 -2.36 -2.82 3.06
C ALA A 72 -3.16 -3.98 3.67
N ILE A 73 -4.29 -4.33 3.03
CA ILE A 73 -5.19 -5.41 3.43
C ILE A 73 -4.97 -6.64 2.54
N PRO A 74 -5.38 -7.86 2.97
CA PRO A 74 -5.40 -9.02 2.08
C PRO A 74 -6.21 -8.75 0.81
N TYR A 75 -5.69 -9.09 -0.36
CA TYR A 75 -6.32 -8.81 -1.65
C TYR A 75 -7.76 -9.36 -1.75
N TYR A 76 -7.99 -10.56 -1.21
CA TYR A 76 -9.33 -11.18 -1.22
C TYR A 76 -10.39 -10.37 -0.45
N SER A 77 -9.97 -9.48 0.45
CA SER A 77 -10.85 -8.71 1.34
C SER A 77 -11.27 -7.35 0.77
N TRP A 78 -10.68 -6.94 -0.35
CA TRP A 78 -11.03 -5.70 -1.06
C TRP A 78 -12.50 -5.68 -1.53
N ALA A 79 -13.03 -4.48 -1.79
CA ALA A 79 -14.37 -4.21 -2.33
C ALA A 79 -15.56 -4.60 -1.42
N ASN A 80 -15.28 -4.99 -0.17
CA ASN A 80 -16.31 -5.26 0.84
C ASN A 80 -16.79 -3.98 1.58
N ARG A 81 -16.28 -2.80 1.21
CA ARG A 81 -16.50 -1.54 1.98
C ARG A 81 -16.91 -0.33 1.12
N GLY A 82 -17.35 -0.58 -0.11
CA GLY A 82 -17.78 0.42 -1.09
C GLY A 82 -16.82 0.52 -2.28
N LYS A 83 -17.25 1.23 -3.33
CA LYS A 83 -16.47 1.45 -4.54
C LYS A 83 -15.38 2.50 -4.30
N GLY A 84 -14.16 2.23 -4.76
CA GLY A 84 -13.06 3.19 -4.81
C GLY A 84 -11.77 2.54 -5.31
N GLU A 85 -10.67 3.30 -5.30
CA GLU A 85 -9.40 2.82 -5.86
C GLU A 85 -8.80 1.65 -5.08
N MET A 86 -8.05 0.81 -5.81
CA MET A 86 -7.24 -0.26 -5.25
C MET A 86 -6.01 -0.50 -6.12
N THR A 87 -4.87 -0.83 -5.50
CA THR A 87 -3.70 -1.34 -6.20
C THR A 87 -3.02 -2.49 -5.46
N VAL A 88 -2.57 -3.49 -6.23
CA VAL A 88 -1.70 -4.59 -5.78
C VAL A 88 -0.23 -4.29 -6.10
N TRP A 89 0.01 -3.64 -7.24
CA TRP A 89 1.33 -3.41 -7.80
C TRP A 89 1.70 -1.93 -7.70
N PHE A 90 2.57 -1.63 -6.75
CA PHE A 90 3.06 -0.28 -6.48
C PHE A 90 4.28 0.00 -7.36
N PRO A 91 4.44 1.19 -7.94
CA PRO A 91 5.74 1.63 -8.44
C PRO A 91 6.81 1.47 -7.36
N GLU A 92 7.94 0.88 -7.72
CA GLU A 92 9.12 0.86 -6.86
C GLU A 92 9.97 2.09 -7.15
N VAL A 93 10.42 2.76 -6.10
CA VAL A 93 11.30 3.94 -6.18
C VAL A 93 12.55 3.71 -5.36
N ASN A 94 13.68 4.23 -5.84
CA ASN A 94 14.87 4.29 -5.00
C ASN A 94 14.56 5.16 -3.79
N ALA A 95 14.95 4.71 -2.60
CA ALA A 95 14.88 5.56 -1.43
C ALA A 95 15.65 6.85 -1.76
N ALA A 96 14.97 8.00 -1.72
CA ALA A 96 15.63 9.28 -1.97
C ALA A 96 16.87 9.35 -1.07
N THR A 97 18.06 9.30 -1.67
CA THR A 97 19.30 9.62 -1.00
C THR A 97 19.11 11.03 -0.49
N LYS A 98 19.07 11.18 0.84
CA LYS A 98 19.11 12.50 1.46
C LYS A 98 20.39 13.22 1.04
#